data_AF-A0A346ADI4-F1
#
_entry.id   AF-A0A346ADI4-F1
#
_cell.length_a   1.000
_cell.length_b   1.000
_cell.length_c   1.000
_cell.angle_alpha   90.00
_cell.angle_beta   90.00
_cell.angle_gamma   90.00
#
_symmetry.space_group_name_H-M   'P 1'
#
loop_
_entity.id
_entity.type
_entity.pdbx_description
1 polymer ?
#
loop_
_entity_poly.entity_id
_entity_poly.type
_entity_poly.pdbx_seq_one_letter_code
_entity_poly.pdbx_strand_id
1 'polypeptide(L)'
;AVALTVLGTGLVAGQTVKADARSVNGEFPRHVKKNEIENLLDQVTQLYTKHNSNYQQYNAQAGRLDLRQKAEYLKSLNDWAERLLQELNGEDVKKVLGKVAFEKNDLEKEVKELKEKIDKKEKEYQDLDKDFDLAKQGYVLSDKRHQQELEEKEKKVTEATAKVGQISEELETVKQKVESTMQDLTEKQNRVSQLEQELATTK
;
A
#
# COMPACT_ATOMS: atom_id res chain seq x y z
N ALA A 1 31.31 28.53 10.82
CA ALA A 1 30.83 27.21 10.37
C ALA A 1 29.78 26.73 11.35
N VAL A 2 28.53 26.62 10.92
CA VAL A 2 27.41 26.12 11.73
C VAL A 2 26.85 24.92 10.99
N ALA A 3 26.99 23.74 11.59
CA ALA A 3 26.49 22.49 11.06
C ALA A 3 24.97 22.45 11.21
N LEU A 4 24.27 22.40 10.07
CA LEU A 4 22.83 22.22 10.01
C LEU A 4 22.54 20.71 10.11
N THR A 5 22.18 20.25 11.30
CA THR A 5 21.70 18.87 11.50
C THR A 5 20.27 18.78 10.95
N VAL A 6 20.15 18.36 9.70
CA VAL A 6 18.87 17.97 9.12
C VAL A 6 18.54 16.57 9.65
N LEU A 7 17.63 16.51 10.63
CA LEU A 7 16.94 15.29 11.04
C LEU A 7 15.97 14.90 9.91
N GLY A 8 16.52 14.35 8.83
CA GLY A 8 15.76 13.66 7.82
C GLY A 8 15.37 12.29 8.36
N THR A 9 14.12 12.11 8.75
CA THR A 9 13.53 10.80 8.98
C THR A 9 13.42 10.06 7.65
N GLY A 10 14.51 9.38 7.30
CA GLY A 10 14.56 8.13 6.54
C GLY A 10 13.59 7.94 5.37
N LEU A 11 13.81 8.64 4.26
CA LEU A 11 13.48 8.07 2.94
C LEU A 11 14.57 7.04 2.61
N VAL A 12 14.33 5.78 3.00
CA VAL A 12 15.11 4.64 2.49
C VAL A 12 14.62 4.36 1.07
N ALA A 13 15.13 5.11 0.11
CA ALA A 13 15.13 4.71 -1.29
C ALA A 13 16.05 3.49 -1.41
N GLY A 14 15.47 2.31 -1.68
CA GLY A 14 16.26 1.12 -2.03
C GLY A 14 15.90 -0.21 -1.35
N GLN A 15 14.83 -0.30 -0.55
CA GLN A 15 14.31 -1.60 -0.15
C GLN A 15 13.21 -2.06 -1.11
N THR A 16 13.61 -2.64 -2.25
CA THR A 16 12.80 -3.72 -2.83
C THR A 16 12.68 -4.80 -1.78
N VAL A 17 11.50 -4.88 -1.15
CA VAL A 17 11.11 -6.04 -0.35
C VAL A 17 11.17 -7.22 -1.30
N LYS A 18 12.26 -7.99 -1.24
CA LYS A 18 12.28 -9.34 -1.80
C LYS A 18 11.19 -10.07 -1.03
N ALA A 19 10.06 -10.30 -1.67
CA ALA A 19 9.11 -11.30 -1.23
C ALA A 19 9.94 -12.57 -1.04
N ASP A 20 10.09 -13.00 0.20
CA ASP A 20 10.66 -14.29 0.53
C ASP A 20 9.70 -15.31 -0.07
N ALA A 21 9.95 -15.64 -1.34
CA ALA A 21 9.35 -16.75 -2.05
C ALA A 21 9.95 -18.02 -1.43
N ARG A 22 9.68 -18.22 -0.13
CA ARG A 22 9.69 -19.55 0.45
C ARG A 22 8.59 -20.29 -0.28
N SER A 23 9.03 -20.91 -1.38
CA SER A 23 8.50 -22.11 -1.99
C SER A 23 7.29 -22.62 -1.21
N VAL A 24 6.10 -22.30 -1.71
CA VAL A 24 4.85 -22.94 -1.29
C VAL A 24 4.82 -24.37 -1.84
N ASN A 25 5.96 -25.07 -1.85
CA ASN A 25 6.03 -26.51 -2.04
C ASN A 25 5.83 -27.14 -0.66
N GLY A 26 4.68 -26.86 -0.06
CA GLY A 26 4.05 -27.76 0.89
C GLY A 26 3.41 -28.93 0.14
N GLU A 27 4.15 -29.60 -0.74
CA GLU A 27 3.81 -30.93 -1.25
C GLU A 27 4.10 -31.95 -0.15
N PHE A 28 3.40 -31.82 0.97
CA PHE A 28 3.25 -32.85 1.99
C PHE A 28 1.77 -33.27 2.01
N PRO A 29 1.47 -34.51 2.41
CA PRO A 29 1.22 -35.67 1.58
C PRO A 29 -0.19 -35.71 0.95
N ARG A 30 -0.58 -34.75 0.11
CA ARG A 30 -1.91 -34.77 -0.56
C ARG A 30 -2.10 -36.02 -1.42
N HIS A 31 -1.04 -36.53 -2.04
CA HIS A 31 -1.10 -37.70 -2.94
C HIS A 31 -1.45 -39.00 -2.21
N VAL A 32 -0.93 -39.21 -0.99
CA VAL A 32 -1.21 -40.42 -0.19
C VAL A 32 -2.66 -40.41 0.31
N LYS A 33 -3.16 -39.25 0.76
CA LYS A 33 -4.54 -39.09 1.23
C LYS A 33 -5.57 -39.18 0.12
N LYS A 34 -5.23 -38.70 -1.09
CA LYS A 34 -6.07 -38.87 -2.27
C LYS A 34 -6.29 -40.35 -2.58
N ASN A 35 -5.22 -41.16 -2.54
CA ASN A 35 -5.33 -42.61 -2.76
C ASN A 35 -6.14 -43.31 -1.65
N GLU A 36 -6.01 -42.90 -0.39
CA GLU A 36 -6.83 -43.42 0.72
C GLU A 36 -8.33 -43.11 0.52
N ILE A 37 -8.67 -41.87 0.11
CA ILE A 37 -10.05 -41.46 -0.17
C ILE A 37 -10.59 -42.16 -1.41
N GLU A 38 -9.81 -42.29 -2.48
CA GLU A 38 -10.19 -43.00 -3.71
C GLU A 38 -10.44 -44.48 -3.44
N ASN A 39 -9.62 -45.12 -2.60
CA ASN A 39 -9.82 -46.51 -2.18
C ASN A 39 -11.13 -46.67 -1.37
N LEU A 40 -11.41 -45.76 -0.43
CA LEU A 40 -12.67 -45.76 0.29
C LEU A 40 -13.88 -45.53 -0.64
N LEU A 41 -13.75 -44.64 -1.62
CA LEU A 41 -14.78 -44.38 -2.62
C LEU A 41 -15.04 -45.62 -3.48
N ASP A 42 -13.99 -46.34 -3.85
CA ASP A 42 -14.08 -47.59 -4.60
C ASP A 42 -14.76 -48.68 -3.77
N GLN A 43 -14.41 -48.83 -2.48
CA GLN A 43 -15.08 -49.74 -1.57
C GLN A 43 -16.59 -49.44 -1.46
N VAL A 44 -16.98 -48.17 -1.30
CA VAL A 44 -18.39 -47.76 -1.26
C VAL A 44 -19.10 -48.04 -2.60
N THR A 45 -18.41 -47.86 -3.72
CA THR A 45 -18.96 -48.11 -5.07
C THR A 45 -19.17 -49.61 -5.32
N GLN A 46 -18.21 -50.44 -4.93
CA GLN A 46 -18.32 -51.90 -5.00
C GLN A 46 -19.47 -52.40 -4.13
N LEU A 47 -19.62 -51.84 -2.93
CA LEU A 47 -20.68 -52.15 -1.98
C LEU A 47 -22.07 -51.86 -2.56
N TYR A 48 -22.24 -50.67 -3.16
CA TYR A 48 -23.47 -50.27 -3.84
C TYR A 48 -23.82 -51.21 -5.00
N THR A 49 -22.82 -51.60 -5.80
CA THR A 49 -22.99 -52.50 -6.95
C THR A 49 -23.42 -53.90 -6.52
N LYS A 50 -22.83 -54.41 -5.43
CA LYS A 50 -23.17 -55.71 -4.85
C LYS A 50 -24.59 -55.73 -4.29
N HIS A 51 -25.01 -54.66 -3.60
CA HIS A 51 -26.39 -54.50 -3.15
C HIS A 51 -27.39 -54.59 -4.30
N ASN A 52 -27.16 -53.81 -5.36
CA ASN A 52 -28.07 -53.74 -6.49
C ASN A 52 -28.19 -55.08 -7.22
N SER A 53 -27.07 -55.80 -7.37
CA SER A 53 -27.03 -57.13 -7.99
C SER A 53 -27.82 -58.17 -7.20
N ASN A 54 -27.63 -58.21 -5.87
CA ASN A 54 -28.36 -59.13 -4.99
C ASN A 54 -29.86 -58.86 -4.98
N TYR A 55 -30.25 -57.58 -4.94
CA TYR A 55 -31.65 -57.17 -5.00
C TYR A 55 -32.33 -57.60 -6.31
N GLN A 56 -31.65 -57.42 -7.45
CA GLN A 56 -32.17 -57.84 -8.75
C GLN A 56 -32.35 -59.37 -8.85
N GLN A 57 -31.39 -60.15 -8.34
CA GLN A 57 -31.48 -61.61 -8.33
C GLN A 57 -32.65 -62.11 -7.48
N TYR A 58 -32.89 -61.49 -6.32
CA TYR A 58 -34.04 -61.83 -5.49
C TYR A 58 -35.36 -61.49 -6.15
N ASN A 59 -35.49 -60.28 -6.70
CA ASN A 59 -36.72 -59.84 -7.34
C ASN A 59 -37.11 -60.76 -8.51
N ALA A 60 -36.12 -61.28 -9.25
CA ALA A 60 -36.34 -62.24 -10.32
C ALA A 60 -36.80 -63.64 -9.86
N GLN A 61 -36.55 -64.02 -8.61
CA GLN A 61 -36.80 -65.38 -8.09
C GLN A 61 -37.86 -65.44 -6.98
N ALA A 62 -38.28 -64.30 -6.42
CA ALA A 62 -39.13 -64.20 -5.22
C ALA A 62 -40.45 -65.00 -5.29
N GLY A 63 -41.04 -65.13 -6.48
CA GLY A 63 -42.28 -65.89 -6.69
C GLY A 63 -42.11 -67.42 -6.78
N ARG A 64 -40.88 -67.93 -6.88
CA ARG A 64 -40.56 -69.36 -7.12
C ARG A 64 -39.83 -70.04 -5.96
N LEU A 65 -39.49 -69.29 -4.91
CA LEU A 65 -38.70 -69.79 -3.77
C LEU A 65 -39.59 -70.43 -2.71
N ASP A 66 -39.22 -71.63 -2.24
CA ASP A 66 -39.85 -72.26 -1.09
C ASP A 66 -39.48 -71.56 0.24
N LEU A 67 -40.13 -71.95 1.34
CA LEU A 67 -39.91 -71.37 2.68
C LEU A 67 -38.45 -71.45 3.14
N ARG A 68 -37.74 -72.53 2.82
CA ARG A 68 -36.34 -72.72 3.19
C ARG A 68 -35.44 -71.81 2.37
N GLN A 69 -35.70 -71.69 1.07
CA GLN A 69 -34.96 -70.82 0.17
C GLN A 69 -35.14 -69.34 0.51
N LYS A 70 -36.35 -68.94 0.94
CA LYS A 70 -36.61 -67.58 1.45
C LYS A 70 -35.84 -67.29 2.75
N ALA A 71 -35.78 -68.26 3.66
CA ALA A 71 -35.01 -68.11 4.90
C ALA A 71 -33.50 -67.98 4.64
N GLU A 72 -32.94 -68.79 3.74
CA GLU A 72 -31.53 -68.69 3.33
C GLU A 72 -31.22 -67.35 2.65
N TYR A 73 -32.14 -66.84 1.82
CA TYR A 73 -31.98 -65.52 1.23
C TYR A 73 -31.95 -64.42 2.30
N LEU A 74 -32.91 -64.41 3.23
CA LEU A 74 -32.95 -63.41 4.30
C LEU A 74 -31.69 -63.47 5.19
N LYS A 75 -31.18 -64.66 5.45
CA LYS A 75 -29.91 -64.86 6.16
C LYS A 75 -28.74 -64.26 5.37
N SER A 76 -28.66 -64.55 4.07
CA SER A 76 -27.59 -63.99 3.22
C SER A 76 -27.63 -62.46 3.13
N LEU A 77 -28.82 -61.87 3.18
CA LEU A 77 -29.01 -60.43 3.22
C LEU A 77 -28.54 -59.84 4.56
N ASN A 78 -28.84 -60.51 5.67
CA ASN A 78 -28.43 -60.09 7.01
C ASN A 78 -26.91 -60.18 7.18
N ASP A 79 -26.30 -61.30 6.78
CA ASP A 79 -24.84 -61.50 6.79
C ASP A 79 -24.13 -60.46 5.89
N TRP A 80 -24.77 -60.07 4.79
CA TRP A 80 -24.28 -58.99 3.93
C TRP A 80 -24.35 -57.61 4.60
N ALA A 81 -25.48 -57.28 5.23
CA ALA A 81 -25.66 -56.03 5.95
C ALA A 81 -24.68 -55.91 7.13
N GLU A 82 -24.39 -57.01 7.82
CA GLU A 82 -23.43 -57.05 8.92
C GLU A 82 -21.99 -56.83 8.43
N ARG A 83 -21.59 -57.46 7.32
CA ARG A 83 -20.27 -57.19 6.68
C ARG A 83 -20.13 -55.74 6.25
N LEU A 84 -21.18 -55.19 5.64
CA LEU A 84 -21.23 -53.79 5.22
C LEU A 84 -21.05 -52.83 6.41
N LEU A 85 -21.72 -53.11 7.53
CA LEU A 85 -21.57 -52.33 8.75
C LEU A 85 -20.16 -52.43 9.34
N GLN A 86 -19.51 -53.59 9.26
CA GLN A 86 -18.13 -53.76 9.72
C GLN A 86 -17.14 -52.97 8.86
N GLU A 87 -17.29 -53.02 7.53
CA GLU A 87 -16.44 -52.28 6.59
C GLU A 87 -16.60 -50.76 6.75
N LEU A 88 -17.83 -50.26 6.88
CA LEU A 88 -18.09 -48.82 7.09
C LEU A 88 -17.69 -48.31 8.48
N ASN A 89 -17.70 -49.17 9.50
CA ASN A 89 -17.25 -48.83 10.85
C ASN A 89 -15.77 -49.17 11.12
N GLY A 90 -15.06 -49.63 10.08
CA GLY A 90 -13.65 -49.97 10.13
C GLY A 90 -12.80 -48.81 10.61
N GLU A 91 -11.68 -49.14 11.25
CA GLU A 91 -10.76 -48.17 11.85
C GLU A 91 -10.18 -47.20 10.80
N ASP A 92 -9.96 -47.68 9.57
CA ASP A 92 -9.44 -46.87 8.46
C ASP A 92 -10.41 -45.76 8.04
N VAL A 93 -11.72 -46.06 7.94
CA VAL A 93 -12.75 -45.07 7.61
C VAL A 93 -12.81 -43.98 8.69
N LYS A 94 -12.81 -44.39 9.97
CA LYS A 94 -12.80 -43.45 11.11
C LYS A 94 -11.55 -42.57 11.13
N LYS A 95 -10.38 -43.15 10.82
CA LYS A 95 -9.11 -42.43 10.77
C LYS A 95 -9.07 -41.39 9.65
N VAL A 96 -9.57 -41.74 8.46
CA VAL A 96 -9.66 -40.80 7.33
C VAL A 96 -10.66 -39.69 7.64
N LEU A 97 -11.85 -40.00 8.13
CA LEU A 97 -12.85 -39.00 8.53
C LEU A 97 -12.32 -38.05 9.62
N GLY A 98 -11.64 -38.60 10.63
CA GLY A 98 -11.00 -37.80 11.68
C GLY A 98 -9.94 -36.85 11.13
N LYS A 99 -9.01 -37.35 10.30
CA LYS A 99 -7.98 -36.52 9.65
C LYS A 99 -8.60 -35.41 8.79
N VAL A 100 -9.61 -35.73 7.99
CA VAL A 100 -10.32 -34.75 7.15
C VAL A 100 -11.02 -33.68 8.00
N ALA A 101 -11.63 -34.07 9.13
CA ALA A 101 -12.25 -33.13 10.06
C ALA A 101 -11.22 -32.18 10.70
N PHE A 102 -10.04 -32.68 11.09
CA PHE A 102 -8.96 -31.84 11.60
C PHE A 102 -8.43 -30.86 10.54
N GLU A 103 -8.15 -31.34 9.32
CA GLU A 103 -7.68 -30.48 8.23
C GLU A 103 -8.70 -29.41 7.84
N LYS A 104 -9.99 -29.76 7.83
CA LYS A 104 -11.06 -28.79 7.60
C LYS A 104 -11.05 -27.69 8.66
N ASN A 105 -10.93 -28.04 9.94
CA ASN A 105 -10.90 -27.06 11.03
C ASN A 105 -9.68 -26.14 10.96
N ASP A 106 -8.51 -26.68 10.58
CA ASP A 106 -7.30 -25.87 10.42
C ASP A 106 -7.40 -24.92 9.22
N LEU A 107 -7.94 -25.40 8.09
CA LEU A 107 -8.23 -24.56 6.93
C LEU A 107 -9.26 -23.46 7.24
N GLU A 108 -10.30 -23.76 8.00
CA GLU A 108 -11.29 -22.77 8.43
C GLU A 108 -10.65 -21.66 9.29
N LYS A 109 -9.70 -22.03 10.17
CA LYS A 109 -8.93 -21.04 10.95
C LYS A 109 -8.04 -20.18 10.06
N GLU A 110 -7.26 -20.78 9.16
CA GLU A 110 -6.40 -20.03 8.23
C GLU A 110 -7.21 -19.06 7.35
N VAL A 111 -8.36 -19.50 6.83
CA VAL A 111 -9.27 -18.65 6.04
C VAL A 111 -9.78 -17.48 6.89
N LYS A 112 -10.12 -17.71 8.15
CA LYS A 112 -10.57 -16.65 9.06
C LYS A 112 -9.46 -15.63 9.31
N GLU A 113 -8.25 -16.09 9.63
CA GLU A 113 -7.09 -15.20 9.84
C GLU A 113 -6.73 -14.39 8.60
N LEU A 114 -6.80 -15.01 7.41
CA LEU A 114 -6.54 -14.33 6.15
C LEU A 114 -7.60 -13.25 5.88
N LYS A 115 -8.88 -13.53 6.14
CA LYS A 115 -9.95 -12.53 6.03
C LYS A 115 -9.71 -11.34 6.97
N GLU A 116 -9.40 -11.60 8.23
CA GLU A 116 -9.10 -10.54 9.20
C GLU A 116 -7.88 -9.69 8.77
N LYS A 117 -6.84 -10.32 8.21
CA LYS A 117 -5.67 -9.59 7.66
C LYS A 117 -6.03 -8.76 6.42
N ILE A 118 -6.89 -9.26 5.54
CA ILE A 118 -7.36 -8.52 4.36
C ILE A 118 -8.16 -7.29 4.81
N ASP A 119 -9.14 -7.47 5.69
CA ASP A 119 -9.97 -6.37 6.20
C ASP A 119 -9.12 -5.28 6.89
N LYS A 120 -8.09 -5.70 7.65
CA LYS A 120 -7.16 -4.76 8.28
C LYS A 120 -6.35 -3.99 7.24
N LYS A 121 -5.77 -4.68 6.25
CA LYS A 121 -4.99 -4.03 5.18
C LYS A 121 -5.85 -3.10 4.34
N GLU A 122 -7.09 -3.46 4.07
CA GLU A 122 -8.01 -2.62 3.30
C GLU A 122 -8.29 -1.29 4.00
N LYS A 123 -8.48 -1.32 5.33
CA LYS A 123 -8.59 -0.10 6.13
C LYS A 123 -7.30 0.72 6.12
N GLU A 124 -6.14 0.09 6.28
CA GLU A 124 -4.84 0.78 6.23
C GLU A 124 -4.63 1.48 4.88
N TYR A 125 -5.01 0.84 3.76
CA TYR A 125 -4.94 1.47 2.44
C TYR A 125 -5.90 2.65 2.28
N GLN A 126 -7.13 2.54 2.78
CA GLN A 126 -8.11 3.64 2.71
C GLN A 126 -7.65 4.86 3.52
N ASP A 127 -7.02 4.65 4.67
CA ASP A 127 -6.51 5.76 5.48
C ASP A 127 -5.28 6.39 4.83
N LEU A 128 -4.37 5.58 4.26
CA LEU A 128 -3.20 6.09 3.53
C LEU A 128 -3.61 6.92 2.29
N ASP A 129 -4.65 6.51 1.58
CA ASP A 129 -5.18 7.24 0.42
C ASP A 129 -5.71 8.63 0.81
N LYS A 130 -6.43 8.73 1.93
CA LYS A 130 -6.89 10.02 2.48
C LYS A 130 -5.72 10.91 2.90
N ASP A 131 -4.71 10.35 3.56
CA ASP A 131 -3.51 11.09 3.97
C ASP A 131 -2.74 11.60 2.75
N PHE A 132 -2.64 10.80 1.69
CA PHE A 132 -2.02 11.21 0.43
C PHE A 132 -2.77 12.35 -0.24
N ASP A 133 -4.10 12.28 -0.31
CA ASP A 133 -4.94 13.34 -0.85
C ASP A 133 -4.82 14.64 -0.03
N LEU A 134 -4.78 14.54 1.30
CA LEU A 134 -4.58 15.68 2.19
C LEU A 134 -3.20 16.32 1.97
N ALA A 135 -2.14 15.50 1.87
CA ALA A 135 -0.79 15.98 1.59
C ALA A 135 -0.73 16.71 0.23
N LYS A 136 -1.36 16.15 -0.80
CA LYS A 136 -1.44 16.77 -2.14
C LYS A 136 -2.14 18.13 -2.09
N GLN A 137 -3.26 18.24 -1.37
CA GLN A 137 -3.93 19.52 -1.15
C GLN A 137 -3.05 20.52 -0.40
N GLY A 138 -2.34 20.06 0.65
CA GLY A 138 -1.39 20.87 1.40
C GLY A 138 -0.26 21.44 0.53
N TYR A 139 0.31 20.62 -0.36
CA TYR A 139 1.32 21.06 -1.32
C TYR A 139 0.79 22.12 -2.28
N VAL A 140 -0.39 21.92 -2.87
CA VAL A 140 -0.99 22.90 -3.79
C VAL A 140 -1.26 24.24 -3.09
N LEU A 141 -1.75 24.21 -1.84
CA LEU A 141 -1.98 25.43 -1.05
C LEU A 141 -0.67 26.13 -0.68
N SER A 142 0.37 25.37 -0.31
CA SER A 142 1.68 25.92 0.02
C SER A 142 2.34 26.55 -1.19
N ASP A 143 2.27 25.90 -2.35
CA ASP A 143 2.85 26.39 -3.60
C ASP A 143 2.18 27.70 -4.02
N LYS A 144 0.84 27.76 -3.95
CA LYS A 144 0.08 28.98 -4.20
C LYS A 144 0.47 30.12 -3.24
N ARG A 145 0.69 29.82 -1.96
CA ARG A 145 1.15 30.81 -0.97
C ARG A 145 2.54 31.32 -1.30
N HIS A 146 3.48 30.44 -1.61
CA HIS A 146 4.84 30.84 -1.98
C HIS A 146 4.87 31.68 -3.26
N GLN A 147 4.01 31.35 -4.24
CA GLN A 147 3.89 32.14 -5.45
C GLN A 147 3.39 33.57 -5.15
N GLN A 148 2.38 33.71 -4.28
CA GLN A 148 1.92 35.03 -3.83
C GLN A 148 2.99 35.81 -3.06
N GLU A 149 3.75 35.14 -2.19
CA GLU A 149 4.85 35.78 -1.46
C GLU A 149 5.98 36.25 -2.38
N LEU A 150 6.27 35.48 -3.45
CA LEU A 150 7.25 35.86 -4.46
C LEU A 150 6.77 37.10 -5.24
N GLU A 151 5.53 37.10 -5.71
CA GLU A 151 4.94 38.26 -6.41
C GLU A 151 4.97 39.52 -5.54
N GLU A 152 4.65 39.41 -4.24
CA GLU A 152 4.70 40.54 -3.33
C GLU A 152 6.14 41.05 -3.11
N LYS A 153 7.11 40.13 -2.98
CA LYS A 153 8.54 40.49 -2.85
C LYS A 153 9.07 41.13 -4.13
N GLU A 154 8.73 40.60 -5.31
CA GLU A 154 9.11 41.18 -6.60
C GLU A 154 8.56 42.60 -6.76
N LYS A 155 7.32 42.84 -6.35
CA LYS A 155 6.72 44.17 -6.35
C LYS A 155 7.49 45.13 -5.43
N LYS A 156 7.80 44.71 -4.20
CA LYS A 156 8.58 45.52 -3.25
C LYS A 156 9.99 45.84 -3.76
N VAL A 157 10.65 44.86 -4.38
CA VAL A 157 11.97 45.07 -5.01
C VAL A 157 11.87 46.09 -6.13
N THR A 158 10.88 45.94 -7.02
CA THR A 158 10.66 46.87 -8.13
C THR A 158 10.42 48.30 -7.64
N GLU A 159 9.58 48.48 -6.62
CA GLU A 159 9.34 49.79 -6.00
C GLU A 159 10.61 50.38 -5.34
N ALA A 160 11.39 49.55 -4.66
CA ALA A 160 12.65 49.98 -4.05
C ALA A 160 13.68 50.39 -5.11
N THR A 161 13.81 49.62 -6.19
CA THR A 161 14.70 49.93 -7.32
C THR A 161 14.30 51.25 -7.98
N ALA A 162 13.00 51.49 -8.18
CA ALA A 162 12.52 52.77 -8.72
C ALA A 162 12.89 53.96 -7.81
N LYS A 163 12.70 53.82 -6.49
CA LYS A 163 13.10 54.86 -5.52
C LYS A 163 14.61 55.11 -5.50
N VAL A 164 15.42 54.07 -5.59
CA VAL A 164 16.89 54.22 -5.70
C VAL A 164 17.27 54.98 -6.96
N GLY A 165 16.60 54.71 -8.09
CA GLY A 165 16.78 55.47 -9.33
C GLY A 165 16.50 56.96 -9.14
N GLN A 166 15.34 57.30 -8.55
CA GLN A 166 14.95 58.70 -8.27
C GLN A 166 15.96 59.41 -7.37
N ILE A 167 16.37 58.79 -6.27
CA ILE A 167 17.36 59.35 -5.34
C ILE A 167 18.71 59.58 -6.05
N SER A 168 19.08 58.69 -6.97
CA SER A 168 20.33 58.80 -7.73
C SER A 168 20.29 59.98 -8.71
N GLU A 169 19.15 60.22 -9.38
CA GLU A 169 18.94 61.39 -10.24
C GLU A 169 18.97 62.71 -9.45
N GLU A 170 18.31 62.73 -8.28
CA GLU A 170 18.33 63.88 -7.37
C GLU A 170 19.76 64.18 -6.88
N LEU A 171 20.52 63.14 -6.49
CA LEU A 171 21.90 63.27 -6.03
C LEU A 171 22.80 63.88 -7.12
N GLU A 172 22.67 63.42 -8.36
CA GLU A 172 23.45 63.93 -9.49
C GLU A 172 23.11 65.41 -9.77
N THR A 173 21.82 65.77 -9.69
CA THR A 173 21.36 67.16 -9.84
C THR A 173 21.95 68.07 -8.75
N VAL A 174 21.94 67.62 -7.49
CA VAL A 174 22.53 68.36 -6.36
C VAL A 174 24.04 68.50 -6.54
N LYS A 175 24.72 67.45 -6.97
CA LYS A 175 26.17 67.46 -7.21
C LYS A 175 26.55 68.49 -8.28
N GLN A 176 25.86 68.51 -9.43
CA GLN A 176 26.08 69.50 -10.47
C GLN A 176 25.86 70.93 -9.96
N LYS A 177 24.82 71.14 -9.13
CA LYS A 177 24.55 72.44 -8.53
C LYS A 177 25.67 72.88 -7.58
N VAL A 178 26.19 71.98 -6.76
CA VAL A 178 27.33 72.24 -5.86
C VAL A 178 28.59 72.61 -6.65
N GLU A 179 28.91 71.85 -7.71
CA GLU A 179 30.05 72.15 -8.58
C GLU A 179 29.94 73.56 -9.19
N SER A 180 28.77 73.92 -9.71
CA SER A 180 28.50 75.27 -10.22
C SER A 180 28.63 76.35 -9.14
N THR A 181 28.09 76.12 -7.93
CA THR A 181 28.20 77.13 -6.85
C THR A 181 29.64 77.33 -6.38
N MET A 182 30.45 76.27 -6.43
CA MET A 182 31.86 76.30 -6.04
C MET A 182 32.73 77.01 -7.10
N GLN A 183 32.40 76.88 -8.38
CA GLN A 183 32.99 77.68 -9.44
C GLN A 183 32.66 79.17 -9.26
N ASP A 184 31.37 79.51 -9.08
CA ASP A 184 30.92 80.89 -8.83
C ASP A 184 31.62 81.52 -7.60
N LEU A 185 31.75 80.74 -6.51
CA LEU A 185 32.44 81.19 -5.31
C LEU A 185 33.92 81.50 -5.58
N THR A 186 34.59 80.62 -6.32
CA THR A 186 36.00 80.76 -6.71
C THR A 186 36.21 82.01 -7.57
N GLU A 187 35.33 82.24 -8.56
CA GLU A 187 35.36 83.45 -9.39
C GLU A 187 35.17 84.72 -8.56
N LYS A 188 34.19 84.71 -7.63
CA LYS A 188 33.96 85.84 -6.72
C LYS A 188 35.16 86.10 -5.81
N GLN A 189 35.77 85.06 -5.24
CA GLN A 189 36.98 85.19 -4.42
C GLN A 189 38.13 85.82 -5.22
N ASN A 190 38.38 85.34 -6.44
CA ASN A 190 39.40 85.91 -7.32
C ASN A 190 39.13 87.38 -7.63
N ARG A 191 37.86 87.76 -7.87
CA ARG A 191 37.47 89.14 -8.13
C ARG A 191 37.65 90.05 -6.91
N VAL A 192 37.32 89.57 -5.71
CA VAL A 192 37.56 90.29 -4.45
C VAL A 192 39.06 90.54 -4.27
N SER A 193 39.90 89.52 -4.43
CA SER A 193 41.36 89.68 -4.29
C SER A 193 41.96 90.66 -5.30
N GLN A 194 41.45 90.70 -6.55
CA GLN A 194 41.84 91.72 -7.53
C GLN A 194 41.47 93.13 -7.07
N LEU A 195 40.22 93.34 -6.63
CA LEU A 195 39.76 94.64 -6.14
C LEU A 195 40.54 95.10 -4.91
N GLU A 196 40.88 94.19 -3.99
CA GLU A 196 41.73 94.49 -2.83
C GLU A 196 43.13 94.95 -3.23
N GLN A 197 43.74 94.32 -4.24
CA GLN A 197 45.03 94.76 -4.80
C GLN A 197 44.92 96.15 -5.44
N GLU A 198 43.90 96.39 -6.27
CA GLU A 198 43.67 97.69 -6.91
C GLU A 198 43.53 98.80 -5.84
N LEU A 199 42.74 98.56 -4.79
CA LEU A 199 42.54 99.51 -3.69
C LEU A 199 43.83 99.83 -2.94
N ALA A 200 44.68 98.81 -2.70
CA ALA A 200 45.96 98.96 -2.02
C ALA A 200 46.96 99.80 -2.83
N THR A 201 46.89 99.74 -4.17
CA THR A 201 47.75 100.52 -5.07
C THR A 201 47.27 101.95 -5.34
N THR A 202 46.07 102.32 -4.89
CA THR A 202 45.45 103.65 -5.16
C THR A 202 45.52 104.60 -3.94
N LYS A 203 46.20 104.20 -2.86
CA LYS A 203 46.55 105.06 -1.70
C LYS A 203 47.97 105.59 -1.82
#